data_AF-A0A242A5N5-F1
#
_entry.id   AF-A0A242A5N5-F1
#
_cell.length_a   1.000
_cell.length_b   1.000
_cell.length_c   1.000
_cell.angle_alpha   90.00
_cell.angle_beta   90.00
_cell.angle_gamma   90.00
#
_symmetry.space_group_name_H-M   'P 1'
#
loop_
_entity.id
_entity.type
_entity.pdbx_description
1 polymer ?
#
loop_
_entity_poly.entity_id
_entity_poly.type
_entity_poly.pdbx_seq_one_letter_code
_entity_poly.pdbx_strand_id
1 'polypeptide(L)'
;MEDKEIIFKKDIFSIGVIDENISFFYPYASIVYMLSKQEEIMKRYESARLFLTFTLSVKEKGDLENYFGLDFPNQDPTAKKGLTLTGTSYFYETALIHYNIIIDLTWVMTKTALEYLYTDTPFGQPMNLDTISEVNEAFLILRKIERDVEGPTVDDAWYEYTSSMGQTNMDLCQHVQTFWKSFSNSEIRKDYNFLKHRGTPTYKEIDELKSSKLFEYRFSNGNEIATKPIDVLRQRNLAEGIKNLIDFDNNLLFDYIEILFKLNSKLIDELVSK
;
A
#
# COMPACT_ATOMS: atom_id res chain seq x y z
N MET A 1 -7.18 -21.94 27.21
CA MET A 1 -6.33 -20.98 26.47
C MET A 1 -6.46 -21.39 25.03
N GLU A 2 -7.32 -20.72 24.26
CA GLU A 2 -7.38 -20.96 22.81
C GLU A 2 -6.05 -20.50 22.22
N ASP A 3 -5.41 -21.34 21.42
CA ASP A 3 -4.25 -20.97 20.61
C ASP A 3 -4.67 -19.80 19.72
N LYS A 4 -4.18 -18.60 20.03
CA LYS A 4 -4.38 -17.43 19.17
C LYS A 4 -3.63 -17.69 17.88
N GLU A 5 -4.36 -17.84 16.78
CA GLU A 5 -3.76 -17.98 15.45
C GLU A 5 -2.88 -16.75 15.17
N ILE A 6 -1.60 -17.00 14.89
CA ILE A 6 -0.64 -15.95 14.57
C ILE A 6 -0.88 -15.53 13.12
N ILE A 7 -1.60 -14.41 12.95
CA ILE A 7 -1.94 -13.86 11.62
C ILE A 7 -0.69 -13.31 10.92
N PHE A 8 0.17 -12.61 11.65
CA PHE A 8 1.38 -11.98 11.12
C PHE A 8 2.62 -12.71 11.62
N LYS A 9 3.44 -13.19 10.69
CA LYS A 9 4.65 -13.97 10.99
C LYS A 9 5.80 -13.12 11.54
N LYS A 10 5.78 -11.80 11.29
CA LYS A 10 6.87 -10.87 11.58
C LYS A 10 6.34 -9.60 12.23
N ASP A 11 7.08 -9.06 13.17
CA ASP A 11 6.72 -7.83 13.89
C ASP A 11 7.13 -6.59 13.10
N ILE A 12 6.17 -5.76 12.67
CA ILE A 12 6.50 -4.53 11.93
C ILE A 12 7.20 -3.49 12.80
N PHE A 13 7.04 -3.55 14.13
CA PHE A 13 7.75 -2.65 15.03
C PHE A 13 9.24 -3.02 15.16
N SER A 14 9.66 -4.18 14.67
CA SER A 14 11.08 -4.52 14.55
C SER A 14 11.74 -3.94 13.29
N ILE A 15 10.95 -3.41 12.35
CA ILE A 15 11.49 -2.66 11.21
C ILE A 15 11.99 -1.34 11.77
N GLY A 16 13.30 -1.28 12.06
CA GLY A 16 13.92 -0.10 12.64
C GLY A 16 13.72 1.11 11.73
N VAL A 17 13.10 2.16 12.28
CA VAL A 17 13.32 3.53 11.81
C VAL A 17 14.68 3.95 12.37
N ILE A 18 15.48 4.62 11.55
CA ILE A 18 16.89 4.90 11.81
C ILE A 18 17.10 5.56 13.18
N ASP A 19 18.19 5.18 13.84
CA ASP A 19 18.60 5.61 15.18
C ASP A 19 18.59 7.15 15.30
N GLU A 20 17.88 7.67 16.31
CA GLU A 20 17.77 9.11 16.60
C GLU A 20 19.12 9.75 16.99
N ASN A 21 20.17 8.93 17.17
CA ASN A 21 21.52 9.37 17.54
C ASN A 21 22.44 9.73 16.35
N ILE A 22 21.89 10.11 15.19
CA ILE A 22 22.71 10.69 14.11
C ILE A 22 23.33 11.99 14.63
N SER A 23 24.65 11.97 14.83
CA SER A 23 25.43 13.11 15.30
C SER A 23 25.37 14.21 14.23
N PHE A 24 24.70 15.31 14.57
CA PHE A 24 24.41 16.40 13.64
C PHE A 24 25.67 17.01 13.02
N PHE A 25 25.86 16.75 11.72
CA PHE A 25 26.46 17.70 10.79
C PHE A 25 25.52 17.75 9.58
N TYR A 26 24.82 18.88 9.41
CA TYR A 26 24.00 19.25 8.25
C TYR A 26 22.84 18.30 7.86
N PRO A 27 21.56 18.66 8.10
CA PRO A 27 20.45 17.89 7.55
C PRO A 27 20.31 18.22 6.06
N TYR A 28 20.84 17.36 5.19
CA TYR A 28 20.39 17.32 3.80
C TYR A 28 18.87 17.11 3.83
N ALA A 29 18.09 18.02 3.23
CA ALA A 29 16.63 17.94 3.28
C ALA A 29 16.07 16.61 2.71
N SER A 30 16.82 15.95 1.83
CA SER A 30 16.57 14.59 1.36
C SER A 30 16.58 13.55 2.49
N ILE A 31 17.49 13.66 3.46
CA ILE A 31 17.56 12.76 4.63
C ILE A 31 16.31 12.93 5.50
N VAL A 32 15.97 14.18 5.84
CA VAL A 32 14.77 14.47 6.64
C VAL A 32 13.51 14.01 5.91
N TYR A 33 13.45 14.21 4.59
CA TYR A 33 12.37 13.72 3.74
C TYR A 33 12.27 12.19 3.77
N MET A 34 13.39 11.47 3.60
CA MET A 34 13.43 10.00 3.66
C MET A 34 12.94 9.49 5.02
N LEU A 35 13.45 10.03 6.13
CA LEU A 35 13.02 9.65 7.48
C LEU A 35 11.53 9.89 7.70
N SER A 36 11.03 11.06 7.26
CA SER A 36 9.60 11.40 7.35
C SER A 36 8.73 10.43 6.55
N LYS A 37 9.19 10.01 5.37
CA LYS A 37 8.46 9.05 4.53
C LYS A 37 8.52 7.63 5.08
N GLN A 38 9.62 7.23 5.70
CA GLN A 38 9.70 5.95 6.42
C GLN A 38 8.67 5.89 7.55
N GLU A 39 8.54 6.96 8.35
CA GLU A 39 7.52 7.05 9.39
C GLU A 39 6.10 7.00 8.82
N GLU A 40 5.83 7.71 7.71
CA GLU A 40 4.54 7.67 7.02
C GLU A 40 4.22 6.24 6.53
N ILE A 41 5.20 5.56 5.93
CA ILE A 41 5.09 4.17 5.49
C ILE A 41 4.74 3.25 6.66
N MET A 42 5.42 3.38 7.80
CA MET A 42 5.15 2.54 8.98
C MET A 42 3.76 2.78 9.56
N LYS A 43 3.30 4.03 9.66
CA LYS A 43 1.92 4.34 10.08
C LYS A 43 0.88 3.74 9.14
N ARG A 44 1.15 3.75 7.83
CA ARG A 44 0.28 3.09 6.84
C ARG A 44 0.31 1.56 7.00
N TYR A 45 1.46 0.99 7.33
CA TYR A 45 1.62 -0.43 7.59
C TYR A 45 0.86 -0.88 8.84
N GLU A 46 0.99 -0.13 9.95
CA GLU A 46 0.20 -0.34 11.15
C GLU A 46 -1.30 -0.33 10.86
N SER A 47 -1.76 0.68 10.11
CA SER A 47 -3.16 0.80 9.70
C SER A 47 -3.61 -0.40 8.85
N ALA A 48 -2.79 -0.82 7.88
CA ALA A 48 -3.08 -1.97 7.01
C ALA A 48 -3.29 -3.24 7.84
N ARG A 49 -2.38 -3.51 8.78
CA ARG A 49 -2.47 -4.69 9.65
C ARG A 49 -3.63 -4.60 10.63
N LEU A 50 -3.91 -3.42 11.19
CA LEU A 50 -5.05 -3.19 12.06
C LEU A 50 -6.37 -3.52 11.36
N PHE A 51 -6.58 -3.00 10.15
CA PHE A 51 -7.80 -3.28 9.38
C PHE A 51 -7.89 -4.74 8.92
N LEU A 52 -6.77 -5.39 8.63
CA LEU A 52 -6.75 -6.83 8.33
C LEU A 52 -7.08 -7.68 9.57
N THR A 53 -6.65 -7.27 10.77
CA THR A 53 -7.06 -7.89 12.03
C THR A 53 -8.56 -7.71 12.27
N PHE A 54 -9.12 -6.51 12.04
CA PHE A 54 -10.57 -6.31 12.13
C PHE A 54 -11.34 -7.16 11.12
N THR A 55 -10.83 -7.28 9.89
CA THR A 55 -11.39 -8.15 8.86
C THR A 55 -11.54 -9.59 9.38
N LEU A 56 -10.48 -10.15 9.97
CA LEU A 56 -10.48 -11.51 10.48
C LEU A 56 -11.36 -11.67 11.73
N SER A 57 -11.27 -10.71 12.66
CA SER A 57 -12.10 -10.72 13.88
C SER A 57 -13.59 -10.72 13.54
N VAL A 58 -14.02 -9.87 12.61
CA VAL A 58 -15.42 -9.83 12.16
C VAL A 58 -15.81 -11.10 11.41
N LYS A 59 -14.94 -11.61 10.53
CA LYS A 59 -15.18 -12.83 9.76
C LYS A 59 -15.39 -14.06 10.66
N GLU A 60 -14.58 -14.20 11.72
CA GLU A 60 -14.59 -15.37 12.59
C GLU A 60 -15.66 -15.28 13.68
N LYS A 61 -15.81 -14.11 14.30
CA LYS A 61 -16.65 -13.93 15.50
C LYS A 61 -17.99 -13.27 15.21
N GLY A 62 -18.19 -12.73 14.01
CA GLY A 62 -19.41 -12.00 13.66
C GLY A 62 -19.60 -10.72 14.49
N ASP A 63 -18.51 -10.16 15.03
CA ASP A 63 -18.53 -9.29 16.21
C ASP A 63 -18.80 -7.80 15.93
N LEU A 64 -19.41 -7.48 14.78
CA LEU A 64 -19.74 -6.10 14.40
C LEU A 64 -20.62 -5.41 15.45
N GLU A 65 -21.53 -6.15 16.08
CA GLU A 65 -22.39 -5.67 17.16
C GLU A 65 -21.56 -5.13 18.33
N ASN A 66 -20.55 -5.89 18.79
CA ASN A 66 -19.71 -5.47 19.91
C ASN A 66 -18.70 -4.38 19.52
N TYR A 67 -18.18 -4.40 18.29
CA TYR A 67 -17.25 -3.37 17.82
C TYR A 67 -17.89 -1.98 17.69
N PHE A 68 -19.17 -1.91 17.32
CA PHE A 68 -19.86 -0.65 17.03
C PHE A 68 -21.04 -0.34 17.97
N GLY A 69 -21.33 -1.21 18.94
CA GLY A 69 -22.48 -1.05 19.84
C GLY A 69 -23.82 -1.06 19.09
N LEU A 70 -23.92 -1.84 18.01
CA LEU A 70 -25.11 -1.89 17.17
C LEU A 70 -26.07 -2.96 17.67
N ASP A 71 -27.29 -2.55 18.03
CA ASP A 71 -28.43 -3.47 18.19
C ASP A 71 -29.10 -3.67 16.84
N PHE A 72 -28.92 -4.85 16.23
CA PHE A 72 -29.63 -5.15 14.99
C PHE A 72 -31.10 -5.47 15.27
N PRO A 73 -32.05 -4.71 14.69
CA PRO A 73 -33.47 -4.80 15.04
C PRO A 73 -34.14 -6.11 14.60
N ASN A 74 -33.50 -6.94 13.78
CA ASN A 74 -34.03 -8.20 13.29
C ASN A 74 -33.07 -9.35 13.62
N GLN A 75 -33.58 -10.38 14.32
CA GLN A 75 -32.87 -11.64 14.58
C GLN A 75 -32.76 -12.55 13.33
N ASP A 76 -32.98 -12.03 12.11
CA ASP A 76 -32.87 -12.83 10.89
C ASP A 76 -31.41 -13.26 10.68
N PRO A 77 -31.11 -14.58 10.71
CA PRO A 77 -29.76 -15.09 10.51
C PRO A 77 -29.14 -14.69 9.16
N THR A 78 -29.98 -14.51 8.13
CA THR A 78 -29.54 -14.11 6.79
C THR A 78 -29.08 -12.66 6.77
N ALA A 79 -29.88 -11.77 7.37
CA ALA A 79 -29.51 -10.37 7.53
C ALA A 79 -28.22 -10.20 8.35
N LYS A 80 -28.09 -10.93 9.47
CA LYS A 80 -26.87 -10.92 10.30
C LYS A 80 -25.65 -11.37 9.50
N LYS A 81 -25.75 -12.49 8.77
CA LYS A 81 -24.67 -12.98 7.90
C LYS A 81 -24.30 -11.97 6.81
N GLY A 82 -25.30 -11.35 6.18
CA GLY A 82 -25.07 -10.33 5.14
C GLY A 82 -24.34 -9.10 5.67
N LEU A 83 -24.72 -8.61 6.85
CA LEU A 83 -24.04 -7.51 7.53
C LEU A 83 -22.62 -7.89 7.93
N THR A 84 -22.40 -9.09 8.46
CA THR A 84 -21.06 -9.61 8.79
C THR A 84 -20.14 -9.62 7.60
N LEU A 85 -20.58 -10.19 6.48
CA LEU A 85 -19.77 -10.25 5.26
C LEU A 85 -19.52 -8.84 4.67
N THR A 86 -20.51 -7.96 4.73
CA THR A 86 -20.37 -6.57 4.25
C THR A 86 -19.37 -5.77 5.09
N GLY A 87 -19.45 -5.88 6.42
CA GLY A 87 -18.48 -5.26 7.32
C GLY A 87 -17.07 -5.83 7.12
N THR A 88 -16.97 -7.15 6.95
CA THR A 88 -15.72 -7.84 6.61
C THR A 88 -15.12 -7.28 5.32
N SER A 89 -15.92 -7.09 4.27
CA SER A 89 -15.43 -6.55 3.00
C SER A 89 -14.92 -5.12 3.13
N TYR A 90 -15.57 -4.26 3.92
CA TYR A 90 -15.10 -2.88 4.10
C TYR A 90 -13.75 -2.81 4.83
N PHE A 91 -13.56 -3.61 5.87
CA PHE A 91 -12.27 -3.69 6.55
C PHE A 91 -11.19 -4.28 5.63
N TYR A 92 -11.52 -5.30 4.84
CA TYR A 92 -10.62 -5.88 3.85
C TYR A 92 -10.19 -4.84 2.79
N GLU A 93 -11.15 -4.13 2.20
CA GLU A 93 -10.90 -3.09 1.21
C GLU A 93 -10.05 -1.95 1.77
N THR A 94 -10.29 -1.56 3.02
CA THR A 94 -9.49 -0.54 3.70
C THR A 94 -8.05 -1.02 3.90
N ALA A 95 -7.84 -2.26 4.36
CA ALA A 95 -6.51 -2.85 4.47
C ALA A 95 -5.81 -2.88 3.09
N LEU A 96 -6.50 -3.33 2.04
CA LEU A 96 -6.00 -3.37 0.66
C LEU A 96 -5.53 -2.00 0.17
N ILE A 97 -6.29 -0.93 0.46
CA ILE A 97 -5.91 0.45 0.14
C ILE A 97 -4.62 0.82 0.84
N HIS A 98 -4.52 0.60 2.15
CA HIS A 98 -3.33 0.94 2.92
C HIS A 98 -2.09 0.18 2.42
N TYR A 99 -2.22 -1.11 2.12
CA TYR A 99 -1.13 -1.90 1.55
C TYR A 99 -0.62 -1.35 0.20
N ASN A 100 -1.51 -0.86 -0.65
CA ASN A 100 -1.12 -0.25 -1.91
C ASN A 100 -0.46 1.12 -1.72
N ILE A 101 -0.97 1.93 -0.79
CA ILE A 101 -0.37 3.23 -0.43
C ILE A 101 1.08 3.04 0.05
N ILE A 102 1.36 2.01 0.84
CA ILE A 102 2.73 1.72 1.31
C ILE A 102 3.69 1.61 0.12
N ILE A 103 3.35 0.81 -0.89
CA ILE A 103 4.25 0.64 -2.04
C ILE A 103 4.31 1.88 -2.93
N ASP A 104 3.19 2.58 -3.12
CA ASP A 104 3.20 3.85 -3.86
C ASP A 104 4.12 4.87 -3.16
N LEU A 105 4.11 4.91 -1.82
CA LEU A 105 5.00 5.77 -1.02
C LEU A 105 6.46 5.33 -1.07
N THR A 106 6.78 4.03 -1.11
CA THR A 106 8.16 3.56 -1.19
C THR A 106 8.84 4.02 -2.48
N TRP A 107 8.11 3.97 -3.59
CA TRP A 107 8.56 4.52 -4.86
C TRP A 107 8.76 6.04 -4.80
N VAL A 108 7.74 6.77 -4.35
CA VAL A 108 7.78 8.23 -4.27
C VAL A 108 8.92 8.71 -3.37
N MET A 109 9.15 8.04 -2.24
CA MET A 109 10.27 8.31 -1.34
C MET A 109 11.60 8.13 -2.06
N THR A 110 11.83 6.95 -2.65
CA THR A 110 13.08 6.62 -3.36
C THR A 110 13.37 7.58 -4.50
N LYS A 111 12.39 7.80 -5.40
CA LYS A 111 12.57 8.68 -6.55
C LYS A 111 12.86 10.11 -6.12
N THR A 112 12.02 10.66 -5.24
CA THR A 112 12.17 12.05 -4.79
C THR A 112 13.49 12.29 -4.06
N ALA A 113 13.91 11.35 -3.20
CA ALA A 113 15.16 11.48 -2.47
C ALA A 113 16.38 11.46 -3.40
N LEU A 114 16.42 10.54 -4.35
CA LEU A 114 17.53 10.44 -5.29
C LEU A 114 17.54 11.61 -6.30
N GLU A 115 16.38 12.08 -6.76
CA GLU A 115 16.32 13.25 -7.65
C GLU A 115 16.77 14.52 -6.94
N TYR A 116 16.36 14.71 -5.69
CA TYR A 116 16.83 15.83 -4.88
C TYR A 116 18.35 15.81 -4.67
N LEU A 117 18.95 14.61 -4.53
CA LEU A 117 20.38 14.44 -4.30
C LEU A 117 21.23 14.60 -5.57
N TYR A 118 20.77 14.12 -6.72
CA TYR A 118 21.64 13.87 -7.87
C TYR A 118 21.17 14.50 -9.19
N THR A 119 19.93 14.96 -9.27
CA THR A 119 19.46 15.66 -10.47
C THR A 119 19.67 17.14 -10.27
N ASP A 120 20.19 17.82 -11.29
CA ASP A 120 20.01 19.25 -11.41
C ASP A 120 18.54 19.52 -11.08
N THR A 121 18.29 20.40 -10.12
CA THR A 121 16.92 20.83 -9.82
C THR A 121 16.19 21.12 -11.13
N PRO A 122 14.85 21.17 -11.18
CA PRO A 122 14.16 21.60 -12.40
C PRO A 122 14.50 23.05 -12.86
N PHE A 123 15.58 23.65 -12.35
CA PHE A 123 16.25 24.88 -12.72
C PHE A 123 17.68 24.70 -13.33
N GLY A 124 18.15 23.47 -13.60
CA GLY A 124 19.35 23.23 -14.42
C GLY A 124 20.70 23.56 -13.76
N GLN A 125 20.80 23.40 -12.44
CA GLN A 125 22.06 23.43 -11.70
C GLN A 125 22.08 22.29 -10.68
N PRO A 126 23.24 21.62 -10.46
CA PRO A 126 23.38 20.64 -9.39
C PRO A 126 23.09 21.37 -8.10
N MET A 127 22.23 20.80 -7.24
CA MET A 127 22.04 21.41 -5.93
C MET A 127 23.40 21.43 -5.24
N ASN A 128 23.87 22.62 -4.88
CA ASN A 128 25.11 22.71 -4.12
C ASN A 128 24.84 22.11 -2.75
N LEU A 129 25.28 20.86 -2.58
CA LEU A 129 25.16 20.09 -1.35
C LEU A 129 25.83 20.81 -0.16
N ASP A 130 26.74 21.75 -0.42
CA ASP A 130 27.39 22.58 0.61
C ASP A 130 26.52 23.75 1.10
N THR A 131 25.35 23.99 0.50
CA THR A 131 24.44 25.09 0.89
C THR A 131 23.24 24.57 1.66
N ILE A 132 22.99 25.14 2.85
CA ILE A 132 21.73 24.96 3.57
C ILE A 132 20.63 25.58 2.69
N SER A 133 19.87 24.78 1.97
CA SER A 133 18.59 25.25 1.43
C SER A 133 17.72 25.69 2.61
N GLU A 134 17.19 26.91 2.58
CA GLU A 134 16.23 27.32 3.59
C GLU A 134 15.06 26.31 3.63
N VAL A 135 14.51 26.04 4.82
CA VAL A 135 13.45 25.01 5.01
C VAL A 135 12.32 25.15 4.00
N ASN A 136 11.94 26.39 3.66
CA ASN A 136 10.89 26.67 2.68
C ASN A 136 11.29 26.32 1.24
N GLU A 137 12.53 26.59 0.85
CA GLU A 137 13.03 26.27 -0.50
C GLU A 137 13.15 24.76 -0.69
N ALA A 138 13.75 24.06 0.29
CA ALA A 138 13.82 22.61 0.31
C ALA A 138 12.42 21.98 0.24
N PHE A 139 11.47 22.49 1.03
CA PHE A 139 10.08 22.05 0.99
C PHE A 139 9.45 22.22 -0.40
N LEU A 140 9.61 23.38 -1.03
CA LEU A 140 9.05 23.65 -2.36
C LEU A 140 9.65 22.74 -3.44
N ILE A 141 10.96 22.50 -3.40
CA ILE A 141 11.65 21.61 -4.34
C ILE A 141 11.18 20.17 -4.17
N LEU A 142 11.19 19.65 -2.94
CA LEU A 142 10.74 18.29 -2.65
C LEU A 142 9.28 18.07 -3.04
N ARG A 143 8.39 19.04 -2.79
CA ARG A 143 6.98 18.94 -3.18
C ARG A 143 6.76 19.02 -4.69
N LYS A 144 7.61 19.78 -5.40
CA LYS A 144 7.60 19.81 -6.86
C LYS A 144 7.98 18.44 -7.41
N ILE A 145 9.11 17.90 -6.94
CA ILE A 145 9.59 16.58 -7.35
C ILE A 145 8.53 15.51 -7.06
N GLU A 146 8.01 15.44 -5.83
CA GLU A 146 7.00 14.46 -5.41
C GLU A 146 5.76 14.47 -6.30
N ARG A 147 5.31 15.65 -6.76
CA ARG A 147 4.17 15.79 -7.67
C ARG A 147 4.47 15.27 -9.08
N ASP A 148 5.71 15.44 -9.52
CA ASP A 148 6.15 15.09 -10.86
C ASP A 148 6.63 13.60 -10.93
N VAL A 149 6.57 12.86 -9.80
CA VAL A 149 6.81 11.42 -9.74
C VAL A 149 5.72 10.66 -10.50
N GLU A 150 6.04 10.22 -11.71
CA GLU A 150 5.26 9.25 -12.47
C GLU A 150 5.49 7.81 -11.99
N GLY A 151 4.71 6.85 -12.51
CA GLY A 151 4.86 5.44 -12.16
C GLY A 151 6.26 4.89 -12.47
N PRO A 152 6.77 3.90 -11.71
CA PRO A 152 8.13 3.31 -11.85
C PRO A 152 8.45 2.65 -13.21
N THR A 153 7.52 2.66 -14.15
CA THR A 153 7.65 2.05 -15.48
C THR A 153 7.99 3.07 -16.56
N VAL A 154 8.05 4.37 -16.25
CA VAL A 154 8.08 5.42 -17.27
C VAL A 154 9.49 5.94 -17.55
N ASP A 155 10.49 5.65 -16.71
CA ASP A 155 11.77 6.38 -16.75
C ASP A 155 13.00 5.48 -16.60
N ASP A 156 13.36 4.79 -17.68
CA ASP A 156 14.62 4.03 -17.78
C ASP A 156 15.85 4.98 -17.68
N ALA A 157 15.73 6.22 -18.18
CA ALA A 157 16.82 7.20 -18.17
C ALA A 157 17.17 7.71 -16.76
N TRP A 158 16.16 8.00 -15.93
CA TRP A 158 16.36 8.35 -14.51
C TRP A 158 17.07 7.21 -13.75
N TYR A 159 16.65 5.98 -14.01
CA TYR A 159 17.21 4.80 -13.35
C TYR A 159 18.67 4.58 -13.74
N GLU A 160 18.98 4.65 -15.04
CA GLU A 160 20.34 4.53 -15.57
C GLU A 160 21.27 5.61 -14.99
N TYR A 161 20.78 6.85 -14.93
CA TYR A 161 21.53 7.98 -14.39
C TYR A 161 21.79 7.84 -12.88
N THR A 162 20.76 7.62 -12.07
CA THR A 162 20.90 7.56 -10.60
C THR A 162 21.64 6.32 -10.11
N SER A 163 21.48 5.18 -10.80
CA SER A 163 22.23 3.94 -10.51
C SER A 163 23.74 4.09 -10.78
N SER A 164 24.13 4.96 -11.72
CA SER A 164 25.55 5.22 -12.01
C SER A 164 26.29 6.01 -10.93
N MET A 165 25.55 6.61 -9.98
CA MET A 165 26.11 7.48 -8.93
C MET A 165 26.64 6.74 -7.70
N GLY A 166 26.43 5.42 -7.61
CA GLY A 166 26.98 4.59 -6.52
C GLY A 166 26.28 3.26 -6.36
N GLN A 167 26.96 2.29 -5.75
CA GLN A 167 26.43 0.93 -5.55
C GLN A 167 25.14 0.93 -4.72
N THR A 168 25.07 1.73 -3.65
CA THR A 168 23.88 1.78 -2.78
C THR A 168 22.67 2.37 -3.49
N ASN A 169 22.86 3.37 -4.36
CA ASN A 169 21.79 3.89 -5.21
C ASN A 169 21.29 2.82 -6.18
N MET A 170 22.21 2.09 -6.83
CA MET A 170 21.85 1.01 -7.74
C MET A 170 21.07 -0.09 -7.03
N ASP A 171 21.53 -0.53 -5.85
CA ASP A 171 20.85 -1.56 -5.05
C ASP A 171 19.43 -1.11 -4.66
N LEU A 172 19.28 0.15 -4.23
CA LEU A 172 18.00 0.73 -3.84
C LEU A 172 17.04 0.83 -5.03
N CYS A 173 17.51 1.34 -6.17
CA CYS A 173 16.69 1.43 -7.38
C CYS A 173 16.26 0.04 -7.85
N GLN A 174 17.19 -0.91 -7.91
CA GLN A 174 16.92 -2.28 -8.35
C GLN A 174 15.90 -2.97 -7.45
N HIS A 175 16.01 -2.77 -6.13
CA HIS A 175 15.08 -3.34 -5.15
C HIS A 175 13.64 -2.83 -5.37
N VAL A 176 13.46 -1.52 -5.53
CA VAL A 176 12.15 -0.92 -5.79
C VAL A 176 11.60 -1.33 -7.16
N GLN A 177 12.40 -1.28 -8.21
CA GLN A 177 11.97 -1.61 -9.56
C GLN A 177 11.57 -3.08 -9.70
N THR A 178 12.37 -3.99 -9.11
CA THR A 178 12.11 -5.43 -9.15
C THR A 178 10.80 -5.77 -8.45
N PHE A 179 10.58 -5.19 -7.26
CA PHE A 179 9.32 -5.36 -6.55
C PHE A 179 8.16 -4.81 -7.36
N TRP A 180 8.29 -3.60 -7.91
CA TRP A 180 7.20 -2.96 -8.64
C TRP A 180 6.82 -3.68 -9.94
N LYS A 181 7.80 -4.22 -10.66
CA LYS A 181 7.57 -4.98 -11.89
C LYS A 181 6.68 -6.20 -11.64
N SER A 182 6.87 -6.89 -10.51
CA SER A 182 6.02 -8.02 -10.13
C SER A 182 4.69 -7.57 -9.52
N PHE A 183 4.72 -6.56 -8.65
CA PHE A 183 3.54 -6.05 -7.95
C PHE A 183 2.52 -5.37 -8.85
N SER A 184 2.97 -4.59 -9.84
CA SER A 184 2.10 -3.82 -10.75
C SER A 184 1.05 -4.68 -11.48
N ASN A 185 1.40 -5.94 -11.77
CA ASN A 185 0.53 -6.92 -12.41
C ASN A 185 -0.10 -7.94 -11.45
N SER A 186 0.10 -7.78 -10.13
CA SER A 186 -0.46 -8.65 -9.11
C SER A 186 -1.98 -8.49 -9.00
N GLU A 187 -2.66 -9.53 -8.51
CA GLU A 187 -4.10 -9.45 -8.21
C GLU A 187 -4.41 -8.39 -7.15
N ILE A 188 -3.51 -8.17 -6.20
CA ILE A 188 -3.64 -7.12 -5.16
C ILE A 188 -3.68 -5.74 -5.80
N ARG A 189 -2.75 -5.43 -6.71
CA ARG A 189 -2.74 -4.14 -7.41
C ARG A 189 -3.95 -3.99 -8.32
N LYS A 190 -4.36 -5.05 -9.01
CA LYS A 190 -5.56 -5.04 -9.85
C LYS A 190 -6.83 -4.79 -9.04
N ASP A 191 -6.95 -5.38 -7.85
CA ASP A 191 -8.11 -5.19 -6.98
C ASP A 191 -8.15 -3.77 -6.43
N TYR A 192 -7.01 -3.25 -5.98
CA TYR A 192 -6.90 -1.85 -5.58
C TYR A 192 -7.24 -0.88 -6.72
N ASN A 193 -6.70 -1.09 -7.92
CA ASN A 193 -7.00 -0.22 -9.06
C ASN A 193 -8.48 -0.24 -9.42
N PHE A 194 -9.13 -1.41 -9.31
CA PHE A 194 -10.58 -1.49 -9.49
C PHE A 194 -11.31 -0.70 -8.40
N LEU A 195 -10.95 -0.89 -7.14
CA LEU A 195 -11.54 -0.14 -6.02
C LEU A 195 -11.41 1.38 -6.20
N LYS A 196 -10.20 1.83 -6.53
CA LYS A 196 -9.84 3.23 -6.75
C LYS A 196 -10.61 3.88 -7.91
N HIS A 197 -10.79 3.18 -9.03
CA HIS A 197 -11.29 3.77 -10.28
C HIS A 197 -12.72 3.39 -10.64
N ARG A 198 -13.21 2.25 -10.14
CA ARG A 198 -14.47 1.62 -10.55
C ARG A 198 -15.38 1.26 -9.36
N GLY A 199 -14.92 1.51 -8.12
CA GLY A 199 -15.68 1.26 -6.90
C GLY A 199 -15.56 -0.18 -6.40
N THR A 200 -16.46 -0.57 -5.50
CA THR A 200 -16.43 -1.86 -4.80
C THR A 200 -16.76 -3.04 -5.73
N PRO A 201 -15.94 -4.11 -5.76
CA PRO A 201 -16.29 -5.34 -6.46
C PRO A 201 -17.51 -6.02 -5.83
N THR A 202 -18.18 -6.86 -6.61
CA THR A 202 -19.23 -7.74 -6.05
C THR A 202 -18.58 -9.00 -5.48
N TYR A 203 -18.69 -9.17 -4.17
CA TYR A 203 -18.25 -10.39 -3.51
C TYR A 203 -19.31 -11.48 -3.63
N LYS A 204 -18.92 -12.66 -4.13
CA LYS A 204 -19.86 -13.77 -4.37
C LYS A 204 -20.59 -14.18 -3.09
N GLU A 205 -19.87 -14.23 -1.98
CA GLU A 205 -20.42 -14.61 -0.67
C GLU A 205 -21.53 -13.67 -0.19
N ILE A 206 -21.46 -12.39 -0.56
CA ILE A 206 -22.48 -11.39 -0.24
C ILE A 206 -23.64 -11.47 -1.25
N ASP A 207 -23.34 -11.64 -2.53
CA ASP A 207 -24.36 -11.70 -3.59
C ASP A 207 -25.27 -12.92 -3.45
N GLU A 208 -24.72 -14.06 -3.04
CA GLU A 208 -25.47 -15.29 -2.75
C GLU A 208 -26.55 -15.10 -1.67
N LEU A 209 -26.43 -14.09 -0.81
CA LEU A 209 -27.42 -13.77 0.22
C LEU A 209 -28.54 -12.86 -0.28
N LYS A 210 -28.38 -12.23 -1.45
CA LYS A 210 -29.39 -11.33 -2.01
C LYS A 210 -30.48 -12.17 -2.68
N SER A 211 -31.67 -12.15 -2.08
CA SER A 211 -32.81 -12.97 -2.51
C SER A 211 -33.52 -12.47 -3.79
N SER A 212 -33.19 -11.29 -4.30
CA SER A 212 -33.93 -10.67 -5.40
C SER A 212 -33.12 -10.58 -6.70
N LYS A 213 -33.54 -11.35 -7.71
CA LYS A 213 -33.33 -10.96 -9.11
C LYS A 213 -34.08 -9.64 -9.31
N LEU A 214 -33.42 -8.59 -9.83
CA LEU A 214 -34.14 -7.36 -10.20
C LEU A 214 -35.26 -7.70 -11.21
N PHE A 215 -34.94 -8.59 -12.16
CA PHE A 215 -35.88 -9.23 -13.11
C PHE A 215 -35.15 -10.43 -13.78
N GLU A 216 -35.88 -11.30 -14.48
CA GLU A 216 -35.30 -12.39 -15.29
C GLU A 216 -35.90 -12.31 -16.69
N TYR A 217 -35.07 -12.08 -17.70
CA TYR A 217 -35.49 -12.05 -19.10
C TYR A 217 -34.64 -13.05 -19.88
N ARG A 218 -35.28 -14.11 -20.38
CA ARG A 218 -34.67 -15.09 -21.28
C ARG A 218 -35.20 -14.88 -22.68
N PHE A 219 -34.30 -14.80 -23.64
CA PHE A 219 -34.69 -14.89 -25.04
C PHE A 219 -35.14 -16.31 -25.38
N SER A 220 -36.01 -16.44 -26.38
CA SER A 220 -36.49 -17.74 -26.89
C SER A 220 -35.37 -18.64 -27.47
N ASN A 221 -34.19 -18.08 -27.72
CA ASN A 221 -32.99 -18.80 -28.16
C ASN A 221 -32.09 -19.30 -27.01
N GLY A 222 -32.49 -19.10 -25.74
CA GLY A 222 -31.73 -19.54 -24.57
C GLY A 222 -30.66 -18.56 -24.08
N ASN A 223 -30.44 -17.43 -24.76
CA ASN A 223 -29.52 -16.40 -24.27
C ASN A 223 -30.14 -15.64 -23.09
N GLU A 224 -29.35 -15.45 -22.03
CA GLU A 224 -29.72 -14.63 -20.87
C GLU A 224 -29.19 -13.20 -21.04
N ILE A 225 -30.00 -12.21 -20.65
CA ILE A 225 -29.59 -10.80 -20.57
C ILE A 225 -28.99 -10.56 -19.18
N ALA A 226 -28.01 -9.66 -19.07
CA ALA A 226 -27.58 -9.14 -17.77
C ALA A 226 -28.78 -8.49 -17.06
N THR A 227 -29.25 -9.12 -15.99
CA THR A 227 -30.38 -8.62 -15.18
C THR A 227 -29.99 -8.38 -13.72
N LYS A 228 -28.73 -8.62 -13.37
CA LYS A 228 -28.19 -8.38 -12.04
C LYS A 228 -26.95 -7.50 -12.09
N PRO A 229 -26.67 -6.72 -11.04
CA PRO A 229 -25.39 -6.03 -10.91
C PRO A 229 -24.20 -6.98 -11.05
N ILE A 230 -24.30 -8.22 -10.55
CA ILE A 230 -23.22 -9.22 -10.63
C ILE A 230 -22.87 -9.66 -12.07
N ASP A 231 -23.78 -9.46 -13.03
CA ASP A 231 -23.56 -9.83 -14.44
C ASP A 231 -22.64 -8.81 -15.16
N VAL A 232 -22.50 -7.61 -14.60
CA VAL A 232 -21.74 -6.50 -15.18
C VAL A 232 -20.59 -6.02 -14.27
N LEU A 233 -20.72 -6.21 -12.96
CA LEU A 233 -19.71 -5.82 -11.97
C LEU A 233 -18.62 -6.89 -11.86
N ARG A 234 -17.40 -6.46 -11.50
CA ARG A 234 -16.28 -7.39 -11.27
C ARG A 234 -16.59 -8.27 -10.07
N GLN A 235 -16.55 -9.59 -10.29
CA GLN A 235 -16.76 -10.59 -9.25
C GLN A 235 -15.46 -10.97 -8.56
N ARG A 236 -15.49 -11.14 -7.24
CA ARG A 236 -14.38 -11.66 -6.43
C ARG A 236 -14.89 -12.59 -5.32
N ASN A 237 -14.05 -13.51 -4.88
CA ASN A 237 -14.25 -14.23 -3.62
C ASN A 237 -13.61 -13.41 -2.50
N LEU A 238 -14.40 -13.01 -1.50
CA LEU A 238 -13.90 -12.24 -0.36
C LEU A 238 -12.87 -13.06 0.45
N ALA A 239 -13.15 -14.33 0.71
CA ALA A 239 -12.25 -15.19 1.48
C ALA A 239 -10.88 -15.37 0.81
N GLU A 240 -10.86 -15.50 -0.51
CA GLU A 240 -9.63 -15.60 -1.31
C GLU A 240 -8.85 -14.27 -1.31
N GLY A 241 -9.55 -13.14 -1.47
CA GLY A 241 -8.95 -11.81 -1.40
C GLY A 241 -8.24 -11.55 -0.07
N ILE A 242 -8.89 -11.91 1.05
CA ILE A 242 -8.31 -11.80 2.40
C ILE A 242 -7.06 -12.66 2.53
N LYS A 243 -7.12 -13.93 2.10
CA LYS A 243 -5.97 -14.84 2.15
C LYS A 243 -4.80 -14.30 1.33
N ASN A 244 -5.05 -13.86 0.11
CA ASN A 244 -4.02 -13.31 -0.77
C ASN A 244 -3.33 -12.08 -0.14
N LEU A 245 -4.08 -11.25 0.59
CA LEU A 245 -3.54 -10.08 1.27
C LEU A 245 -2.66 -10.45 2.48
N ILE A 246 -3.06 -11.46 3.26
CA ILE A 246 -2.25 -12.03 4.36
C ILE A 246 -0.95 -12.64 3.80
N ASP A 247 -1.04 -13.40 2.72
CA ASP A 247 0.12 -14.03 2.08
C ASP A 247 1.07 -12.97 1.50
N PHE A 248 0.55 -11.89 0.96
CA PHE A 248 1.35 -10.76 0.49
C PHE A 248 2.08 -10.04 1.62
N ASP A 249 1.41 -9.75 2.74
CA ASP A 249 2.05 -9.18 3.92
C ASP A 249 3.23 -10.04 4.39
N ASN A 250 2.92 -11.31 4.67
CA ASN A 250 3.80 -12.23 5.36
C ASN A 250 4.99 -12.70 4.52
N ASN A 251 4.79 -12.84 3.21
CA ASN A 251 5.77 -13.51 2.34
C ASN A 251 6.46 -12.54 1.35
N LEU A 252 5.99 -11.30 1.20
CA LEU A 252 6.55 -10.35 0.22
C LEU A 252 6.77 -8.96 0.81
N LEU A 253 5.73 -8.31 1.31
CA LEU A 253 5.78 -6.91 1.68
C LEU A 253 6.77 -6.65 2.83
N PHE A 254 6.71 -7.46 3.89
CA PHE A 254 7.56 -7.23 5.04
C PHE A 254 9.04 -7.20 4.66
N ASP A 255 9.49 -8.22 3.91
CA ASP A 255 10.89 -8.34 3.49
C ASP A 255 11.29 -7.21 2.53
N TYR A 256 10.37 -6.81 1.66
CA TYR A 256 10.57 -5.66 0.80
C TYR A 256 10.82 -4.37 1.58
N ILE A 257 9.97 -4.05 2.56
CA ILE A 257 10.11 -2.83 3.38
C ILE A 257 11.37 -2.91 4.24
N GLU A 258 11.65 -4.06 4.86
CA GLU A 258 12.83 -4.24 5.72
C GLU A 258 14.14 -4.01 4.94
N ILE A 259 14.27 -4.59 3.75
CA ILE A 259 15.46 -4.41 2.90
C ILE A 259 15.54 -2.96 2.41
N LEU A 260 14.41 -2.36 2.00
CA LEU A 260 14.39 -0.98 1.54
C LEU A 260 14.88 -0.02 2.62
N PHE A 261 14.44 -0.20 3.86
CA PHE A 261 14.84 0.67 4.97
C PHE A 261 16.32 0.49 5.31
N LYS A 262 16.85 -0.75 5.28
CA LYS A 262 18.29 -1.01 5.43
C LYS A 262 19.12 -0.32 4.35
N LEU A 263 18.67 -0.35 3.08
CA LEU A 263 19.36 0.34 1.99
C LEU A 263 19.30 1.87 2.14
N ASN A 264 18.18 2.41 2.60
CA ASN A 264 18.06 3.83 2.92
C ASN A 264 19.02 4.25 4.05
N SER A 265 19.13 3.45 5.12
CA SER A 265 20.08 3.72 6.20
C SER A 265 21.52 3.78 5.68
N LYS A 266 21.89 2.81 4.84
CA LYS A 266 23.21 2.77 4.21
C LYS A 266 23.46 4.01 3.34
N LEU A 267 22.47 4.46 2.58
CA LEU A 267 22.58 5.69 1.78
C LEU A 267 22.80 6.91 2.67
N ILE A 268 22.06 7.01 3.78
CA ILE A 268 22.20 8.10 4.76
C ILE A 268 23.61 8.09 5.36
N ASP A 269 24.12 6.93 5.77
CA ASP A 269 25.48 6.79 6.32
C ASP A 269 26.55 7.23 5.29
N GLU A 270 26.38 6.88 4.02
CA GLU A 270 27.27 7.29 2.92
C GLU A 270 27.22 8.80 2.64
N LEU A 271 26.07 9.45 2.83
CA LEU A 271 25.91 10.89 2.65
C LEU A 271 26.49 11.69 3.82
N VAL A 272 26.40 11.17 5.05
CA VAL A 272 26.95 11.81 6.26
C VAL A 272 28.47 11.63 6.36
N SER A 273 29.02 10.58 5.75
CA SER A 273 30.46 10.28 5.78
C SER A 273 31.30 11.06 4.74
N LYS A 274 30.66 11.80 3.83
CA LYS A 274 31.31 12.65 2.82
C LYS A 274 31.47 14.07 3.33
#